data_AF-A0A1V6D9Q9-F1
#
_entry.id   AF-A0A1V6D9Q9-F1
#
_cell.length_a   1.000
_cell.length_b   1.000
_cell.length_c   1.000
_cell.angle_alpha   90.00
_cell.angle_beta   90.00
_cell.angle_gamma   90.00
#
_symmetry.space_group_name_H-M   'P 1'
#
loop_
_entity.id
_entity.type
_entity.pdbx_description
1 polymer ?
#
loop_
_entity_poly.entity_id
_entity_poly.type
_entity_poly.pdbx_seq_one_letter_code
_entity_poly.pdbx_strand_id
1 'polypeptide(L)'
;MVRYRNLMAAMIALLIPYCPAWTQGRAATRPVRPRAPEPVLGQPAPDFQLHPLETVKDKDGNERSQVSDRNVRLSSFKGKKPVCLVFSSYT
;
A
#
# COMPACT_ATOMS: atom_id res chain seq x y z
N MET A 1 35.87 -38.82 33.79
CA MET A 1 35.12 -38.24 32.64
C MET A 1 34.10 -37.16 33.06
N VAL A 2 34.43 -36.22 33.95
CA VAL A 2 33.50 -35.14 34.39
C VAL A 2 34.01 -33.74 34.03
N ARG A 3 35.30 -33.59 33.70
CA ARG A 3 35.94 -32.29 33.43
C ARG A 3 35.64 -31.70 32.04
N TYR A 4 35.17 -32.49 31.07
CA TYR A 4 34.89 -32.02 29.70
C TYR A 4 33.47 -31.46 29.49
N ARG A 5 32.49 -31.83 30.33
CA ARG A 5 31.11 -31.34 30.20
C ARG A 5 30.97 -29.86 30.59
N ASN A 6 31.76 -29.40 31.56
CA ASN A 6 31.71 -28.02 32.04
C ASN A 6 32.42 -27.05 31.07
N LEU A 7 33.36 -27.54 30.26
CA LEU A 7 34.13 -26.74 29.30
C LEU A 7 33.28 -26.38 28.07
N MET A 8 32.43 -27.30 27.61
CA MET A 8 31.49 -27.04 26.51
C MET A 8 30.38 -26.05 26.91
N ALA A 9 29.87 -26.14 28.13
CA ALA A 9 28.86 -25.21 28.64
C ALA A 9 29.40 -23.77 28.77
N ALA A 10 30.66 -23.61 29.21
CA ALA A 10 31.31 -22.30 29.31
C ALA A 10 31.56 -21.66 27.93
N MET A 11 31.89 -22.47 26.91
CA MET A 11 32.14 -21.98 25.56
C MET A 11 30.85 -21.52 24.85
N ILE A 12 29.72 -22.20 25.11
CA ILE A 12 28.39 -21.80 24.58
C ILE A 12 27.92 -20.50 25.24
N ALA A 13 28.14 -20.31 26.55
CA ALA A 13 27.74 -19.10 27.27
C ALA A 13 28.54 -17.84 26.84
N LEU A 14 29.79 -18.01 26.39
CA LEU A 14 30.63 -16.91 25.89
C LEU A 14 30.31 -16.48 24.45
N LEU A 15 29.50 -17.25 23.71
CA LEU A 15 29.09 -16.95 22.33
C LEU A 15 27.75 -16.20 22.23
N ILE A 16 27.04 -15.99 23.34
CA ILE A 16 25.70 -15.38 23.35
C ILE A 16 25.66 -13.83 23.37
N PRO A 17 26.69 -13.04 23.77
CA PRO A 17 26.50 -11.59 23.83
C PRO A 17 26.55 -10.89 22.46
N TYR A 18 26.77 -11.63 21.37
CA TYR A 18 26.81 -11.11 20.00
C TYR A 18 25.55 -11.48 19.19
N CYS A 19 24.38 -11.49 19.83
CA CYS A 19 23.13 -11.29 19.10
C CYS A 19 22.84 -9.78 19.06
N PRO A 20 23.19 -9.11 17.96
CA PRO A 20 23.01 -7.68 17.87
C PRO A 20 21.53 -7.28 17.88
N ALA A 21 21.26 -6.16 18.54
CA ALA A 21 19.94 -5.64 18.88
C ALA A 21 19.01 -5.34 17.67
N TRP A 22 19.48 -5.50 16.44
CA TRP A 22 18.67 -5.34 15.23
C TRP A 22 17.74 -6.52 14.93
N THR A 23 17.86 -7.64 15.64
CA THR A 23 16.86 -8.72 15.59
C THR A 23 15.54 -8.37 16.29
N GLN A 24 15.51 -7.28 17.07
CA GLN A 24 14.26 -6.73 17.59
C GLN A 24 13.59 -5.91 16.48
N GLY A 25 13.02 -6.63 15.52
CA GLY A 25 12.12 -6.06 14.53
C GLY A 25 11.04 -5.28 15.27
N ARG A 26 11.11 -3.95 15.22
CA ARG A 26 9.97 -3.11 15.58
C ARG A 26 8.85 -3.56 14.67
N ALA A 27 7.89 -4.31 15.21
CA ALA A 27 6.63 -4.54 14.53
C ALA A 27 6.12 -3.15 14.19
N ALA A 28 6.21 -2.76 12.92
CA ALA A 28 5.66 -1.52 12.46
C ALA A 28 4.17 -1.63 12.73
N THR A 29 3.71 -1.00 13.80
CA THR A 29 2.29 -0.84 14.10
C THR A 29 1.73 -0.05 12.94
N ARG A 30 1.19 -0.77 11.96
CA ARG A 30 0.54 -0.20 10.80
C ARG A 30 -0.58 0.68 11.36
N PRO A 31 -0.60 1.99 11.05
CA PRO A 31 -1.63 2.86 11.59
C PRO A 31 -2.99 2.27 11.21
N VAL A 32 -3.86 2.11 12.21
CA VAL A 32 -5.24 1.66 11.99
C VAL A 32 -5.91 2.72 11.13
N ARG A 33 -6.15 2.40 9.85
CA ARG A 33 -6.82 3.32 8.95
C ARG A 33 -8.28 3.41 9.40
N PRO A 34 -8.83 4.61 9.67
CA PRO A 34 -10.25 4.74 9.97
C PRO A 34 -11.07 4.15 8.83
N ARG A 35 -12.04 3.30 9.17
CA ARG A 35 -12.96 2.70 8.19
C ARG A 35 -13.80 3.83 7.60
N ALA A 36 -13.80 3.94 6.27
CA ALA A 36 -14.69 4.88 5.59
C ALA A 36 -16.15 4.54 5.93
N PRO A 37 -17.03 5.54 6.07
CA PRO A 37 -18.46 5.29 6.28
C PRO A 37 -19.03 4.43 5.16
N GLU A 38 -19.92 3.50 5.51
CA GLU A 38 -20.56 2.63 4.53
C GLU A 38 -21.48 3.44 3.61
N PRO A 39 -21.53 3.12 2.31
CA PRO A 39 -22.39 3.83 1.38
C PRO A 39 -23.87 3.56 1.71
N VAL A 40 -24.66 4.63 1.74
CA VAL A 40 -26.11 4.52 1.92
C VAL A 40 -26.75 4.12 0.59
N LEU A 41 -27.36 2.94 0.55
CA LEU A 41 -28.04 2.44 -0.64
C LEU A 41 -29.32 3.24 -0.93
N GLY A 42 -29.66 3.38 -2.22
CA GLY A 42 -30.84 4.13 -2.67
C GLY A 42 -30.63 5.64 -2.78
N GLN A 43 -29.50 6.18 -2.31
CA GLN A 43 -29.12 7.56 -2.56
C GLN A 43 -28.30 7.69 -3.85
N PRO A 44 -28.34 8.87 -4.52
CA PRO A 44 -27.45 9.14 -5.64
C PRO A 44 -25.98 8.99 -5.22
N ALA A 45 -25.16 8.44 -6.13
CA ALA A 45 -23.72 8.40 -5.91
C ALA A 45 -23.17 9.83 -5.66
N PRO A 46 -22.22 10.01 -4.73
CA PRO A 46 -21.57 11.29 -4.51
C PRO A 46 -20.95 11.81 -5.80
N ASP A 47 -21.10 13.10 -6.09
CA ASP A 47 -20.42 13.71 -7.23
C ASP A 47 -18.99 14.09 -6.82
N PHE A 48 -18.04 13.80 -7.70
CA PHE A 48 -16.65 14.18 -7.51
C PHE A 48 -15.98 14.46 -8.86
N GLN A 49 -14.92 15.25 -8.78
CA GLN A 49 -14.11 15.68 -9.92
C GLN A 49 -12.88 14.79 -10.03
N LEU A 50 -12.66 14.22 -11.21
CA LEU A 50 -11.49 13.40 -11.52
C LEU A 50 -10.72 13.98 -12.69
N HIS A 51 -9.40 13.90 -12.59
CA HIS A 51 -8.49 14.11 -13.71
C HIS A 51 -8.30 12.79 -14.45
N PRO A 52 -8.69 12.69 -15.73
CA PRO A 52 -8.48 11.47 -16.52
C PRO A 52 -6.99 11.17 -16.68
N LEU A 53 -6.66 9.88 -16.77
CA LEU A 53 -5.35 9.45 -17.22
C LEU A 53 -5.37 9.35 -18.75
N GLU A 54 -4.47 10.06 -19.41
CA GLU A 54 -4.29 10.02 -20.85
C GLU A 54 -3.00 9.29 -21.21
N THR A 55 -3.02 8.51 -22.27
CA THR A 55 -1.81 7.90 -22.83
C THR A 55 -1.23 8.85 -23.87
N VAL A 56 -0.04 9.37 -23.59
CA VAL A 56 0.70 10.27 -24.46
C VAL A 56 1.91 9.53 -25.02
N LYS A 57 2.17 9.66 -26.33
CA LYS A 57 3.41 9.14 -26.92
C LYS A 57 4.52 10.17 -26.77
N ASP A 58 5.64 9.74 -26.22
CA ASP A 58 6.87 10.52 -26.16
C ASP A 58 7.50 10.63 -27.56
N LYS A 59 8.49 11.50 -27.70
CA LYS A 59 9.29 11.70 -28.92
C LYS A 59 9.97 10.42 -29.39
N ASP A 60 10.25 9.50 -28.47
CA ASP A 60 10.85 8.19 -28.73
C ASP A 60 9.80 7.11 -29.11
N GLY A 61 8.53 7.49 -29.24
CA GLY A 61 7.43 6.58 -29.57
C GLY A 61 6.89 5.75 -28.40
N ASN A 62 7.48 5.88 -27.21
CA ASN A 62 7.04 5.21 -25.99
C ASN A 62 5.74 5.81 -25.45
N GLU A 63 4.82 4.96 -25.01
CA GLU A 63 3.59 5.39 -24.36
C GLU A 63 3.85 5.70 -22.88
N ARG A 64 3.44 6.89 -22.45
CA ARG A 64 3.46 7.30 -21.05
C ARG A 64 2.06 7.69 -20.63
N SER A 65 1.68 7.26 -19.42
CA SER A 65 0.46 7.73 -18.78
C SER A 65 0.71 9.08 -18.14
N GLN A 66 -0.08 10.08 -18.53
CA GLN A 66 -0.05 11.42 -17.99
C GLN A 66 -1.42 11.76 -17.40
N VAL A 67 -1.44 12.42 -16.25
CA VAL A 67 -2.68 12.97 -15.69
C VAL A 67 -3.07 14.18 -16.52
N SER A 68 -4.28 14.16 -17.08
CA SER A 68 -4.81 15.23 -17.91
C SER A 68 -5.23 16.43 -17.07
N ASP A 69 -5.03 17.64 -17.60
CA ASP A 69 -5.55 18.88 -16.99
C ASP A 69 -7.09 18.96 -17.08
N ARG A 70 -7.70 18.09 -17.91
CA ARG A 70 -9.15 17.99 -18.02
C ARG A 70 -9.75 17.49 -16.71
N ASN A 71 -10.96 17.95 -16.45
CA ASN A 71 -11.72 17.56 -15.28
C ASN A 71 -13.05 16.95 -15.70
N VAL A 72 -13.31 15.73 -15.22
CA VAL A 72 -14.53 14.99 -15.49
C VAL A 72 -15.29 14.81 -14.18
N ARG A 73 -16.56 15.21 -14.18
CA ARG A 73 -17.49 14.97 -13.07
C ARG A 73 -18.24 13.66 -13.27
N LEU A 74 -18.47 12.92 -12.20
CA LEU A 74 -19.28 11.70 -12.25
C LEU A 74 -20.72 12.01 -12.71
N SER A 75 -21.26 13.15 -12.30
CA SER A 75 -22.58 13.63 -12.72
C SER A 75 -22.74 13.80 -14.23
N SER A 76 -21.64 13.98 -14.98
CA SER A 76 -21.68 14.13 -16.46
C SER A 76 -22.14 12.86 -17.19
N PHE A 77 -22.12 11.71 -16.52
CA PHE A 77 -22.59 10.42 -17.03
C PHE A 77 -24.03 10.09 -16.65
N LYS A 78 -24.66 10.88 -15.77
CA LYS A 78 -26.03 10.65 -15.31
C LYS A 78 -27.01 10.61 -16.49
N GLY A 79 -27.85 9.58 -16.54
CA GLY A 79 -28.85 9.40 -17.61
C GLY A 79 -28.29 8.96 -18.97
N LYS A 80 -26.96 8.82 -19.11
CA LYS A 80 -26.33 8.33 -20.34
C LYS A 80 -26.06 6.84 -20.28
N LYS A 81 -25.29 6.41 -19.26
CA LYS A 81 -24.87 5.02 -19.06
C LYS A 81 -24.62 4.74 -17.57
N PRO A 82 -24.79 3.51 -17.08
CA PRO A 82 -24.32 3.13 -15.75
C PRO A 82 -22.79 3.24 -15.67
N VAL A 83 -22.29 3.72 -14.54
CA VAL A 83 -20.85 3.90 -14.27
C VAL A 83 -20.49 3.16 -13.00
N CYS A 84 -19.39 2.40 -13.03
CA CYS A 84 -18.80 1.76 -11.87
C CYS A 84 -17.40 2.33 -11.64
N LEU A 85 -17.09 2.72 -10.41
CA LEU A 85 -15.77 3.20 -10.02
C LEU A 85 -15.08 2.16 -9.16
N VAL A 86 -13.87 1.81 -9.56
CA VAL A 86 -13.02 0.85 -8.86
C VAL A 86 -11.77 1.58 -8.42
N PHE A 87 -11.56 1.66 -7.11
CA PHE A 87 -10.34 2.19 -6.53
C PHE A 87 -9.35 1.05 -6.34
N SER A 88 -8.19 1.15 -6.97
CA SER A 88 -7.06 0.25 -6.73
C SER A 88 -5.86 1.08 -6.32
N SER A 89 -5.03 0.53 -5.44
CA SER A 89 -3.73 1.08 -5.09
C SER A 89 -2.65 0.24 -5.75
N TYR A 90 -1.74 0.87 -6.48
CA TYR A 90 -0.47 0.26 -6.83
C TYR A 90 0.53 0.54 -5.71
N THR A 91 1.16 -0.51 -5.19
CA THR A 91 2.27 -0.45 -4.24
C THR A 91 3.56 -0.86 -4.92
#